data_AF-A0AAU4USU2-F1
#
_entry.id   AF-A0AAU4USU2-F1
#
_cell.length_a   1.000
_cell.length_b   1.000
_cell.length_c   1.000
_cell.angle_alpha   90.00
_cell.angle_beta   90.00
_cell.angle_gamma   90.00
#
_symmetry.space_group_name_H-M   'P 1'
#
loop_
_entity.id
_entity.type
_entity.pdbx_description
1 polymer ?
#
loop_
_entity_poly.entity_id
_entity_poly.type
_entity_poly.pdbx_seq_one_letter_code
_entity_poly.pdbx_strand_id
1 'polypeptide(L)'
;MDTWQDLTALLEERLEAASSSERGVFAVGVAERLMTWHEDLPEEEQAAFTLGLRPLLNAAWEGVLGDPAAYTAVNRGLAEYMLSDYCNNDRLVGPEDAHEPAAAATLNAAHAYLFGCTDFAVWASRRAIDDQHLEHLAGAGLEDGDFLDTDKALIDELKRQLHDLDLIAARSTELRHAFFGLPVLTSVRLHVELRTPLSRRS
;
A
#
# COMPACT_ATOMS: atom_id res chain seq x y z
N MET A 1 -24.45 1.63 12.95
CA MET A 1 -23.95 0.50 12.15
C MET A 1 -23.25 1.19 11.02
N ASP A 2 -21.92 1.25 11.10
CA ASP A 2 -21.14 2.02 10.12
C ASP A 2 -21.24 1.28 8.80
N THR A 3 -21.77 1.95 7.78
CA THR A 3 -21.83 1.36 6.44
C THR A 3 -20.43 1.41 5.81
N TRP A 4 -20.14 0.54 4.85
CA TRP A 4 -18.86 0.61 4.15
C TRP A 4 -18.68 1.95 3.43
N GLN A 5 -19.78 2.59 2.97
CA GLN A 5 -19.74 3.93 2.39
C GLN A 5 -19.27 4.98 3.40
N ASP A 6 -19.77 4.94 4.64
CA ASP A 6 -19.38 5.87 5.70
C ASP A 6 -17.90 5.70 6.06
N LEU A 7 -17.42 4.46 6.15
CA LEU A 7 -16.02 4.15 6.44
C LEU A 7 -15.08 4.59 5.31
N THR A 8 -15.47 4.40 4.05
CA THR A 8 -14.71 4.89 2.89
C THR A 8 -14.63 6.42 2.89
N ALA A 9 -15.76 7.11 3.12
CA ALA A 9 -15.77 8.57 3.17
C ALA A 9 -14.90 9.11 4.31
N LEU A 10 -14.96 8.48 5.49
CA LEU A 10 -14.09 8.83 6.62
C LEU A 10 -12.61 8.59 6.32
N LEU A 11 -12.28 7.50 5.64
CA LEU A 11 -10.91 7.19 5.26
C LEU A 11 -10.35 8.25 4.30
N GLU A 12 -11.11 8.60 3.25
CA GLU A 12 -10.72 9.64 2.30
C GLU A 12 -10.56 11.02 2.99
N GLU A 13 -11.48 11.37 3.90
CA GLU A 13 -11.38 12.61 4.71
C GLU A 13 -10.08 12.63 5.54
N ARG A 14 -9.75 11.52 6.21
CA ARG A 14 -8.54 11.43 7.03
C ARG A 14 -7.26 11.47 6.20
N LEU A 15 -7.25 10.86 5.02
CA LEU A 15 -6.10 10.92 4.10
C LEU A 15 -5.88 12.34 3.57
N GLU A 16 -6.95 13.07 3.30
CA GLU A 16 -6.87 14.48 2.87
C GLU A 16 -6.28 15.36 3.98
N ALA A 17 -6.69 15.12 5.23
CA ALA A 17 -6.17 15.84 6.40
C ALA A 17 -4.73 15.47 6.79
N ALA A 18 -4.26 14.28 6.42
CA ALA A 18 -2.90 13.80 6.73
C ALA A 18 -1.83 14.58 5.97
N SER A 19 -0.61 14.67 6.52
CA SER A 19 0.54 15.23 5.81
C SER A 19 1.01 14.30 4.68
N SER A 20 1.80 14.83 3.75
CA SER A 20 2.37 14.03 2.65
C SER A 20 3.19 12.83 3.15
N SER A 21 3.93 12.99 4.26
CA SER A 21 4.73 11.92 4.84
C SER A 21 3.85 10.84 5.47
N GLU A 22 2.78 11.22 6.17
CA GLU A 22 1.82 10.27 6.73
C GLU A 22 1.09 9.48 5.64
N ARG A 23 0.67 10.16 4.56
CA ARG A 23 0.09 9.51 3.39
C ARG A 23 1.05 8.53 2.71
N GLY A 24 2.33 8.89 2.62
CA GLY A 24 3.37 8.00 2.11
C GLY A 24 3.49 6.73 2.94
N VAL A 25 3.58 6.84 4.26
CA VAL A 25 3.63 5.69 5.18
C VAL A 25 2.39 4.83 5.06
N PHE A 26 1.21 5.44 4.99
CA PHE A 26 -0.05 4.73 4.80
C PHE A 26 -0.03 3.91 3.49
N ALA A 27 0.32 4.56 2.38
CA ALA A 27 0.30 3.92 1.06
C ALA A 27 1.27 2.75 0.96
N VAL A 28 2.50 2.88 1.49
CA VAL A 28 3.45 1.75 1.52
C VAL A 28 2.99 0.63 2.47
N GLY A 29 2.30 0.96 3.56
CA GLY A 29 1.69 -0.02 4.47
C GLY A 29 0.65 -0.89 3.77
N VAL A 30 -0.25 -0.27 3.01
CA VAL A 30 -1.25 -0.98 2.20
C VAL A 30 -0.57 -1.84 1.13
N ALA A 31 0.38 -1.26 0.38
CA ALA A 31 1.10 -1.97 -0.67
C ALA A 31 1.90 -3.17 -0.12
N GLU A 32 2.49 -3.06 1.07
CA GLU A 32 3.23 -4.14 1.72
C GLU A 32 2.35 -5.33 2.09
N ARG A 33 1.13 -5.08 2.57
CA ARG A 33 0.18 -6.16 2.86
C ARG A 33 -0.23 -6.90 1.59
N LEU A 34 -0.55 -6.15 0.53
CA LEU A 34 -0.92 -6.72 -0.76
C LEU A 34 0.23 -7.48 -1.40
N MET A 35 1.46 -6.93 -1.37
CA MET A 35 2.64 -7.60 -1.90
C MET A 35 2.95 -8.88 -1.11
N THR A 36 2.88 -8.81 0.21
CA THR A 36 3.06 -9.99 1.04
C THR A 36 2.01 -11.02 0.65
N TRP A 37 0.72 -10.66 0.55
CA TRP A 37 -0.34 -11.55 0.08
C TRP A 37 -0.01 -12.24 -1.25
N HIS A 38 0.39 -11.45 -2.25
CA HIS A 38 0.76 -11.96 -3.58
C HIS A 38 1.92 -12.96 -3.53
N GLU A 39 2.91 -12.74 -2.66
CA GLU A 39 4.04 -13.65 -2.49
C GLU A 39 3.69 -15.01 -1.89
N ASP A 40 2.53 -15.14 -1.22
CA ASP A 40 2.07 -16.41 -0.65
C ASP A 40 1.07 -17.14 -1.56
N LEU A 41 0.71 -16.56 -2.71
CA LEU A 41 -0.05 -17.27 -3.73
C LEU A 41 0.74 -18.49 -4.24
N PRO A 42 0.08 -19.53 -4.78
CA PRO A 42 0.75 -20.59 -5.52
C PRO A 42 1.66 -20.01 -6.62
N GLU A 43 2.82 -20.62 -6.89
CA GLU A 43 3.81 -20.09 -7.85
C GLU A 43 3.21 -19.82 -9.25
N GLU A 44 2.22 -20.62 -9.67
CA GLU A 44 1.49 -20.41 -10.94
C GLU A 44 0.61 -19.16 -10.99
N GLU A 45 0.21 -18.63 -9.84
CA GLU A 45 -0.61 -17.42 -9.70
C GLU A 45 0.24 -16.17 -9.42
N GLN A 46 1.54 -16.35 -9.14
CA GLN A 46 2.45 -15.25 -8.88
C GLN A 46 2.87 -14.54 -10.17
N ALA A 47 2.32 -13.35 -10.39
CA ALA A 47 2.78 -12.45 -11.45
C ALA A 47 4.25 -12.03 -11.23
N ALA A 48 5.12 -12.36 -12.18
CA ALA A 48 6.56 -12.06 -12.10
C ALA A 48 6.85 -10.55 -12.06
N PHE A 49 6.02 -9.74 -12.73
CA PHE A 49 6.10 -8.28 -12.67
C PHE A 49 5.89 -7.76 -11.25
N THR A 50 4.81 -8.20 -10.59
CA THR A 50 4.49 -7.83 -9.21
C THR A 50 5.65 -8.15 -8.27
N LEU A 51 6.17 -9.38 -8.30
CA LEU A 51 7.33 -9.76 -7.49
C LEU A 51 8.57 -8.90 -7.78
N GLY A 52 8.76 -8.53 -9.05
CA GLY A 52 9.83 -7.63 -9.49
C GLY A 52 9.75 -6.22 -8.87
N LEU A 53 8.60 -5.81 -8.33
CA LEU A 53 8.43 -4.51 -7.67
C LEU A 53 8.83 -4.52 -6.18
N ARG A 54 9.13 -5.68 -5.58
CA ARG A 54 9.57 -5.78 -4.17
C ARG A 54 10.75 -4.84 -3.82
N PRO A 55 11.80 -4.69 -4.65
CA PRO A 55 12.87 -3.72 -4.39
C PRO A 55 12.38 -2.27 -4.39
N LEU A 56 11.43 -1.91 -5.26
CA LEU A 56 10.83 -0.57 -5.30
C LEU A 56 10.03 -0.30 -4.02
N LEU A 57 9.24 -1.27 -3.57
CA LEU A 57 8.46 -1.16 -2.33
C LEU A 57 9.37 -1.03 -1.10
N ASN A 58 10.46 -1.80 -1.04
CA ASN A 58 11.47 -1.67 0.01
C ASN A 58 12.10 -0.28 0.02
N ALA A 59 12.47 0.26 -1.15
CA ALA A 59 12.98 1.61 -1.24
C ALA A 59 11.94 2.66 -0.79
N ALA A 60 10.67 2.50 -1.17
CA ALA A 60 9.60 3.40 -0.74
C ALA A 60 9.46 3.38 0.80
N TRP A 61 9.53 2.20 1.44
CA TRP A 61 9.56 2.08 2.90
C TRP A 61 10.70 2.87 3.54
N GLU A 62 11.93 2.68 3.07
CA GLU A 62 13.07 3.42 3.60
C GLU A 62 12.89 4.93 3.41
N GLY A 63 12.38 5.34 2.25
CA GLY A 63 12.12 6.74 1.93
C GLY A 63 11.10 7.40 2.85
N VAL A 64 9.94 6.78 3.06
CA VAL A 64 8.89 7.33 3.93
C VAL A 64 9.28 7.32 5.41
N LEU A 65 10.23 6.47 5.80
CA LEU A 65 10.82 6.43 7.15
C LEU A 65 12.14 7.21 7.26
N GLY A 66 12.41 8.06 6.26
CA GLY A 66 13.42 9.11 6.33
C GLY A 66 14.84 8.69 5.97
N ASP A 67 15.01 7.66 5.15
CA ASP A 67 16.27 7.45 4.43
C ASP A 67 16.32 8.34 3.17
N PRO A 68 17.16 9.40 3.14
CA PRO A 68 17.26 10.28 1.98
C PRO A 68 17.88 9.58 0.75
N ALA A 69 18.59 8.46 0.92
CA ALA A 69 19.17 7.71 -0.20
C ALA A 69 18.10 7.00 -1.04
N ALA A 70 16.91 6.78 -0.47
CA ALA A 70 15.83 6.06 -1.13
C ALA A 70 15.26 6.81 -2.34
N TYR A 71 15.34 8.15 -2.37
CA TYR A 71 14.78 8.97 -3.43
C TYR A 71 15.25 8.55 -4.83
N THR A 72 16.56 8.31 -5.00
CA THR A 72 17.11 7.87 -6.29
C THR A 72 16.66 6.46 -6.66
N ALA A 73 16.54 5.56 -5.68
CA ALA A 73 16.08 4.20 -5.92
C ALA A 73 14.60 4.17 -6.35
N VAL A 74 13.74 4.94 -5.67
CA VAL A 74 12.31 5.03 -6.03
C VAL A 74 12.11 5.66 -7.41
N ASN A 75 12.80 6.77 -7.70
CA ASN A 75 12.73 7.38 -9.04
C ASN A 75 13.19 6.43 -10.14
N ARG A 76 14.27 5.68 -9.91
CA ARG A 76 14.76 4.71 -10.88
C ARG A 76 13.75 3.61 -11.13
N GLY A 77 13.20 2.99 -10.08
CA GLY A 77 12.21 1.91 -10.22
C GLY A 77 10.94 2.37 -10.95
N LEU A 78 10.45 3.58 -10.65
CA LEU A 78 9.33 4.15 -11.40
C LEU A 78 9.68 4.48 -12.85
N ALA A 79 10.89 4.97 -13.13
CA ALA A 79 11.32 5.22 -14.51
C ALA A 79 11.45 3.91 -15.30
N GLU A 80 11.98 2.85 -14.69
CA GLU A 80 12.03 1.52 -15.29
C GLU A 80 10.63 1.00 -15.62
N TYR A 81 9.67 1.15 -14.71
CA TYR A 81 8.26 0.85 -14.98
C TYR A 81 7.69 1.67 -16.15
N MET A 82 7.85 3.00 -16.11
CA MET A 82 7.34 3.90 -17.16
C MET A 82 7.89 3.61 -18.55
N LEU A 83 9.12 3.08 -18.62
CA LEU A 83 9.77 2.70 -19.88
C LEU A 83 9.48 1.25 -20.29
N SER A 84 8.86 0.46 -19.42
CA SER A 84 8.55 -0.94 -19.68
C SER A 84 7.27 -1.12 -20.49
N ASP A 85 7.12 -2.31 -21.07
CA ASP A 85 5.89 -2.72 -21.77
C ASP A 85 4.65 -2.75 -20.86
N TYR A 86 4.84 -2.72 -19.53
CA TYR A 86 3.76 -2.67 -18.53
C TYR A 86 3.10 -1.29 -18.43
N CYS A 87 3.80 -0.21 -18.80
CA CYS A 87 3.25 1.15 -18.81
C CYS A 87 2.78 1.59 -20.21
N ASN A 88 3.16 0.88 -21.28
CA ASN A 88 2.89 1.28 -22.65
C ASN A 88 1.51 0.81 -23.15
N ASN A 89 0.61 1.78 -23.35
CA ASN A 89 -0.75 1.64 -23.89
C ASN A 89 -0.84 1.30 -25.40
N ASP A 90 0.27 1.02 -26.08
CA ASP A 90 0.26 0.66 -27.51
C ASP A 90 -0.39 -0.72 -27.76
N ARG A 91 -0.60 -1.50 -26.69
CA ARG A 91 -1.55 -2.59 -26.67
C ARG A 91 -2.84 -2.04 -26.05
N LEU A 92 -3.95 -2.11 -26.79
CA LEU A 92 -5.31 -1.76 -26.35
C LEU A 92 -5.76 -2.41 -25.02
N VAL A 93 -4.94 -3.31 -24.48
CA VAL A 93 -4.96 -3.87 -23.14
C VAL A 93 -3.49 -3.90 -22.71
N GLY A 94 -3.07 -3.06 -21.76
CA GLY A 94 -1.76 -3.20 -21.10
C GLY A 94 -1.67 -4.58 -20.44
N PRO A 95 -0.47 -5.07 -20.06
CA PRO A 95 -0.38 -6.37 -19.39
C PRO A 95 -1.24 -6.36 -18.12
N GLU A 96 -2.13 -7.35 -17.98
CA GLU A 96 -3.06 -7.46 -16.84
C GLU A 96 -2.31 -7.43 -15.50
N ASP A 97 -1.07 -7.90 -15.47
CA ASP A 97 -0.16 -7.90 -14.33
C ASP A 97 0.08 -6.51 -13.71
N ALA A 98 -0.01 -5.40 -14.49
CA ALA A 98 0.14 -4.06 -13.93
C ALA A 98 -1.12 -3.58 -13.19
N HIS A 99 -2.26 -4.21 -13.46
CA HIS A 99 -3.52 -3.99 -12.75
C HIS A 99 -3.70 -4.92 -11.55
N GLU A 100 -2.80 -5.90 -11.38
CA GLU A 100 -2.76 -6.74 -10.18
C GLU A 100 -2.69 -5.83 -8.92
N PRO A 101 -3.53 -6.09 -7.90
CA PRO A 101 -3.67 -5.21 -6.73
C PRO A 101 -2.36 -4.81 -6.06
N ALA A 102 -1.43 -5.74 -5.83
CA ALA A 102 -0.17 -5.46 -5.17
C ALA A 102 0.78 -4.62 -6.04
N ALA A 103 0.86 -4.89 -7.33
CA ALA A 103 1.62 -4.09 -8.27
C ALA A 103 1.10 -2.65 -8.35
N ALA A 104 -0.21 -2.50 -8.55
CA ALA A 104 -0.85 -1.19 -8.63
C ALA A 104 -0.72 -0.40 -7.31
N ALA A 105 -0.87 -1.06 -6.16
CA ALA A 105 -0.68 -0.42 -4.86
C ALA A 105 0.78 0.02 -4.67
N THR A 106 1.75 -0.80 -5.07
CA THR A 106 3.19 -0.48 -4.97
C THR A 106 3.55 0.73 -5.82
N LEU A 107 3.07 0.79 -7.06
CA LEU A 107 3.31 1.93 -7.96
C LEU A 107 2.68 3.22 -7.40
N ASN A 108 1.45 3.13 -6.88
CA ASN A 108 0.79 4.26 -6.23
C ASN A 108 1.51 4.70 -4.95
N ALA A 109 2.00 3.76 -4.13
CA ALA A 109 2.78 4.08 -2.94
C ALA A 109 4.10 4.80 -3.27
N ALA A 110 4.79 4.35 -4.32
CA ALA A 110 5.98 5.02 -4.83
C ALA A 110 5.67 6.45 -5.33
N HIS A 111 4.56 6.65 -6.05
CA HIS A 111 4.10 7.98 -6.45
C HIS A 111 3.70 8.85 -5.24
N ALA A 112 3.04 8.28 -4.23
CA ALA A 112 2.69 8.99 -3.00
C ALA A 112 3.95 9.50 -2.27
N TYR A 113 5.01 8.69 -2.22
CA TYR A 113 6.31 9.11 -1.69
C TYR A 113 6.95 10.25 -2.48
N LEU A 114 6.95 10.18 -3.82
CA LEU A 114 7.61 11.20 -4.66
C LEU A 114 6.84 12.52 -4.74
N PHE A 115 5.51 12.47 -4.80
CA PHE A 115 4.68 13.63 -5.12
C PHE A 115 3.86 14.13 -3.92
N GLY A 116 3.65 13.31 -2.90
CA GLY A 116 2.91 13.69 -1.69
C GLY A 116 1.41 13.93 -1.86
N CYS A 117 0.85 13.57 -3.02
CA CYS A 117 -0.55 13.79 -3.37
C CYS A 117 -1.48 12.79 -2.65
N THR A 118 -2.67 13.26 -2.28
CA THR A 118 -3.71 12.43 -1.65
C THR A 118 -4.19 11.31 -2.57
N ASP A 119 -4.37 11.61 -3.86
CA ASP A 119 -4.92 10.66 -4.85
C ASP A 119 -4.17 9.32 -4.87
N PHE A 120 -2.84 9.35 -4.79
CA PHE A 120 -2.03 8.13 -4.81
C PHE A 120 -2.23 7.27 -3.55
N ALA A 121 -2.40 7.88 -2.38
CA ALA A 121 -2.70 7.14 -1.17
C ALA A 121 -4.12 6.53 -1.22
N VAL A 122 -5.09 7.28 -1.76
CA VAL A 122 -6.45 6.78 -1.99
C VAL A 122 -6.47 5.65 -3.01
N TRP A 123 -5.72 5.76 -4.11
CA TRP A 123 -5.63 4.69 -5.11
C TRP A 123 -4.94 3.44 -4.56
N ALA A 124 -3.89 3.57 -3.74
CA ALA A 124 -3.30 2.44 -3.04
C ALA A 124 -4.30 1.77 -2.09
N SER A 125 -5.04 2.56 -1.29
CA SER A 125 -6.11 2.08 -0.40
C SER A 125 -7.17 1.27 -1.16
N ARG A 126 -7.63 1.78 -2.31
CA ARG A 126 -8.67 1.13 -3.12
C ARG A 126 -8.27 -0.25 -3.61
N ARG A 127 -6.99 -0.50 -3.89
CA ARG A 127 -6.51 -1.85 -4.28
C ARG A 127 -6.73 -2.90 -3.20
N ALA A 128 -6.70 -2.51 -1.93
CA ALA A 128 -6.97 -3.44 -0.82
C ALA A 128 -8.46 -3.72 -0.60
N ILE A 129 -9.35 -3.06 -1.34
CA ILE A 129 -10.79 -3.33 -1.30
C ILE A 129 -11.34 -3.69 -2.69
N ASP A 130 -10.47 -4.06 -3.62
CA ASP A 130 -10.89 -4.62 -4.91
C ASP A 130 -11.41 -6.06 -4.71
N ASP A 131 -12.40 -6.46 -5.51
CA ASP A 131 -13.18 -7.70 -5.34
C ASP A 131 -12.32 -8.96 -5.21
N GLN A 132 -11.26 -9.10 -6.02
CA GLN A 132 -10.36 -10.26 -5.96
C GLN A 132 -9.68 -10.40 -4.59
N HIS A 133 -9.28 -9.29 -3.97
CA HIS A 133 -8.68 -9.31 -2.65
C HIS A 133 -9.72 -9.59 -1.56
N LEU A 134 -10.92 -9.02 -1.70
CA LEU A 134 -12.03 -9.24 -0.76
C LEU A 134 -12.51 -10.69 -0.76
N GLU A 135 -12.62 -11.33 -1.92
CA GLU A 135 -12.95 -12.75 -2.03
C GLU A 135 -11.94 -13.62 -1.28
N HIS A 136 -10.65 -13.31 -1.42
CA HIS A 136 -9.61 -14.00 -0.67
C HIS A 136 -9.73 -13.78 0.85
N LEU A 137 -9.88 -12.53 1.29
CA LEU A 137 -10.04 -12.21 2.71
C LEU A 137 -11.28 -12.89 3.32
N ALA A 138 -12.39 -12.91 2.57
CA ALA A 138 -13.61 -13.59 2.98
C ALA A 138 -13.44 -15.11 3.04
N GLY A 139 -12.63 -15.69 2.16
CA GLY A 139 -12.32 -17.13 2.13
C GLY A 139 -11.30 -17.59 3.18
N ALA A 140 -10.48 -16.68 3.70
CA ALA A 140 -9.45 -16.96 4.69
C ALA A 140 -10.06 -17.36 6.04
N GLY A 141 -10.34 -18.65 6.22
CA GLY A 141 -10.87 -19.22 7.45
C GLY A 141 -12.27 -19.85 7.34
N LEU A 142 -12.81 -19.98 6.13
CA LEU A 142 -14.07 -20.70 5.89
C LEU A 142 -13.85 -22.22 5.85
N GLU A 143 -14.82 -22.97 6.36
CA GLU A 143 -14.94 -24.41 6.11
C GLU A 143 -15.70 -24.66 4.79
N ASP A 144 -15.53 -25.85 4.21
CA ASP A 144 -16.23 -26.25 2.97
C ASP A 144 -17.75 -26.10 3.15
N GLY A 145 -18.35 -25.13 2.43
CA GLY A 145 -19.79 -24.87 2.42
C GLY A 145 -20.25 -23.56 3.07
N ASP A 146 -19.33 -22.79 3.68
CA ASP A 146 -19.63 -21.43 4.13
C ASP A 146 -19.72 -20.44 2.95
N PHE A 147 -20.53 -19.38 3.12
CA PHE A 147 -20.67 -18.32 2.14
C PHE A 147 -19.59 -17.25 2.33
N LEU A 148 -19.03 -16.76 1.21
CA LEU A 148 -18.14 -15.60 1.21
C LEU A 148 -18.92 -14.36 1.67
N ASP A 149 -18.48 -13.77 2.78
CA ASP A 149 -19.00 -12.49 3.28
C ASP A 149 -18.04 -11.36 2.90
N THR A 150 -18.10 -10.95 1.64
CA THR A 150 -17.25 -9.88 1.09
C THR A 150 -17.58 -8.51 1.69
N ASP A 151 -18.82 -8.29 2.11
CA ASP A 151 -19.24 -7.06 2.81
C ASP A 151 -18.54 -6.94 4.16
N LYS A 152 -18.46 -8.05 4.92
CA LYS A 152 -17.69 -8.08 6.16
C LYS A 152 -16.20 -7.89 5.92
N ALA A 153 -15.61 -8.58 4.94
CA ALA A 153 -14.20 -8.40 4.59
C ALA A 153 -13.87 -6.95 4.21
N LEU A 154 -14.75 -6.30 3.46
CA LEU A 154 -14.65 -4.88 3.10
C LEU A 154 -14.68 -3.98 4.34
N ILE A 155 -15.65 -4.17 5.22
CA ILE A 155 -15.78 -3.40 6.47
C ILE A 155 -14.55 -3.59 7.37
N ASP A 156 -14.05 -4.83 7.49
CA ASP A 156 -12.90 -5.14 8.34
C ASP A 156 -11.60 -4.53 7.78
N GLU A 157 -11.38 -4.56 6.46
CA GLU A 157 -10.22 -3.89 5.85
C GLU A 157 -10.33 -2.35 5.94
N LEU A 158 -11.51 -1.75 5.77
CA LEU A 158 -11.69 -0.30 5.95
C LEU A 158 -11.39 0.13 7.40
N LYS A 159 -11.88 -0.62 8.39
CA LYS A 159 -11.56 -0.38 9.80
C LYS A 159 -10.08 -0.51 10.08
N ARG A 160 -9.43 -1.49 9.45
CA ARG A 160 -7.98 -1.66 9.55
C ARG A 160 -7.23 -0.47 8.99
N GLN A 161 -7.56 0.00 7.79
CA GLN A 161 -6.91 1.17 7.20
C GLN A 161 -7.10 2.42 8.07
N LEU A 162 -8.25 2.59 8.72
CA LEU A 162 -8.47 3.65 9.70
C LEU A 162 -7.60 3.47 10.95
N HIS A 163 -7.43 2.24 11.44
CA HIS A 163 -6.52 1.95 12.55
C HIS A 163 -5.05 2.24 12.19
N ASP A 164 -4.64 1.91 10.96
CA ASP A 164 -3.30 2.23 10.45
C ASP A 164 -3.05 3.74 10.48
N LEU A 165 -4.05 4.54 10.08
CA LEU A 165 -3.97 6.00 10.18
C LEU A 165 -3.89 6.51 11.62
N ASP A 166 -4.49 5.82 12.59
CA ASP A 166 -4.31 6.15 14.01
C ASP A 166 -2.87 5.90 14.48
N LEU A 167 -2.28 4.77 14.09
CA LEU A 167 -0.89 4.44 14.40
C LEU A 167 0.08 5.46 13.80
N ILE A 168 -0.16 5.85 12.54
CA ILE A 168 0.63 6.84 11.82
C ILE A 168 0.48 8.24 12.45
N ALA A 169 -0.75 8.67 12.74
CA ALA A 169 -1.02 9.97 13.36
C ALA A 169 -0.35 10.11 14.74
N ALA A 170 -0.22 9.01 15.49
CA ALA A 170 0.52 8.98 16.75
C ALA A 170 2.02 9.28 16.59
N ARG A 171 2.55 9.32 15.36
CA ARG A 171 3.94 9.66 15.01
C ARG A 171 4.06 10.89 14.10
N SER A 172 2.98 11.64 13.92
CA SER A 172 2.89 12.80 13.01
C SER A 172 4.04 13.81 13.18
N THR A 173 4.41 14.14 14.42
CA THR A 173 5.49 15.10 14.71
C THR A 173 6.84 14.63 14.17
N GLU A 174 7.12 13.34 14.22
CA GLU A 174 8.37 12.75 13.76
C GLU A 174 8.36 12.60 12.24
N LEU A 175 7.22 12.19 11.68
CA LEU A 175 7.04 12.00 10.23
C LEU A 175 7.03 13.30 9.44
N ARG A 176 6.63 14.44 10.04
CA ARG A 176 6.52 15.73 9.35
C ARG A 176 7.77 16.15 8.54
N HIS A 177 8.94 15.69 8.97
CA HIS A 177 10.21 16.02 8.34
C HIS A 177 10.92 14.81 7.73
N ALA A 178 10.25 13.66 7.64
CA ALA A 178 10.85 12.42 7.15
C ALA A 178 11.43 12.57 5.74
N PHE A 179 10.77 13.34 4.88
CA PHE A 179 11.23 13.61 3.52
C PHE A 179 12.64 14.25 3.44
N PHE A 180 13.06 15.01 4.46
CA PHE A 180 14.39 15.63 4.51
C PHE A 180 15.45 14.75 5.18
N GLY A 181 15.08 13.51 5.50
CA GLY A 181 15.89 12.58 6.26
C GLY A 181 15.61 12.66 7.77
N LEU A 182 15.65 11.51 8.43
CA LEU A 182 15.55 11.40 9.88
C LEU A 182 16.89 10.96 10.49
N PRO A 183 17.13 11.28 11.78
CA PRO A 183 18.21 10.63 12.51
C PRO A 183 18.05 9.10 12.47
N VAL A 184 19.16 8.38 12.29
CA VAL A 184 19.17 6.91 12.16
C VAL A 184 18.39 6.21 13.28
N LEU A 185 18.56 6.64 14.53
CA LEU A 185 17.85 6.05 15.68
C LEU A 185 16.33 6.26 15.60
N THR A 186 15.87 7.41 15.08
CA THR A 186 14.45 7.69 14.87
C THR A 186 13.90 6.78 13.76
N SER A 187 14.62 6.68 12.64
CA SER A 187 14.22 5.82 11.51
C SER A 187 14.12 4.34 11.94
N VAL A 188 15.14 3.81 12.64
CA VAL A 188 15.13 2.43 13.19
C VAL A 188 13.94 2.19 14.11
N ARG A 189 13.60 3.15 14.98
CA ARG A 189 12.44 3.03 15.85
C ARG A 189 11.13 3.02 15.05
N LEU A 190 10.99 3.92 14.07
CA LEU A 190 9.78 3.97 13.23
C LEU A 190 9.61 2.71 12.37
N HIS A 191 10.68 2.04 11.95
CA HIS A 191 10.59 0.72 11.33
C HIS A 191 9.91 -0.31 12.24
N VAL A 192 10.28 -0.35 13.52
CA VAL A 192 9.65 -1.25 14.49
C VAL A 192 8.21 -0.84 14.77
N GLU A 193 7.96 0.45 14.94
CA GLU A 193 6.67 0.97 15.40
C GLU A 193 5.62 1.15 14.29
N LEU A 194 6.03 1.27 13.02
CA LEU A 194 5.13 1.48 11.88
C LEU A 194 5.23 0.34 10.88
N ARG A 195 6.42 0.06 10.33
CA ARG A 195 6.54 -0.98 9.29
C ARG A 195 6.05 -2.33 9.79
N THR A 196 6.50 -2.77 10.98
CA THR A 196 6.06 -4.07 11.53
C THR A 196 4.54 -4.19 11.68
N PRO A 197 3.82 -3.30 12.39
CA PRO A 197 2.37 -3.44 12.53
C PRO A 197 1.60 -3.25 11.23
N LEU A 198 2.02 -2.31 10.36
CA LEU A 198 1.35 -2.04 9.09
C LEU A 198 1.50 -3.18 8.07
N SER A 199 2.58 -3.98 8.18
CA SER A 199 2.87 -5.11 7.28
C SER A 199 2.25 -6.43 7.73
N ARG A 200 1.75 -6.54 8.97
CA ARG A 200 1.21 -7.81 9.48
C ARG A 200 0.04 -8.27 8.62
N ARG A 201 -0.19 -9.57 8.53
CA ARG A 201 -1.51 -10.10 8.18
C ARG A 201 -2.31 -10.25 9.48
N SER A 202 -3.60 -9.93 9.43
CA SER A 202 -4.51 -10.07 10.57
C SER A 202 -4.58 -11.53 11.02
#